data_AF-A0AB34HIA3-F1
#
_entry.id   AF-A0AB34HIA3-F1
#
_cell.length_a   1.000
_cell.length_b   1.000
_cell.length_c   1.000
_cell.angle_alpha   90.00
_cell.angle_beta   90.00
_cell.angle_gamma   90.00
#
_symmetry.space_group_name_H-M   'P 1'
#
loop_
_entity.id
_entity.type
_entity.pdbx_description
1 polymer ?
#
loop_
_entity_poly.entity_id
_entity_poly.type
_entity_poly.pdbx_seq_one_letter_code
_entity_poly.pdbx_strand_id
1 'polypeptide(L)'
;MLCNKRSHRNEKPAHCNEEPSRYVLFDLVQYIFAVAHRPFLAYPLPHFAYQWLGRLFEMSPFEPWTTRDKVERVHITDMTLPHLPGLEDLGIQATPLELKAIEVLRRHRTYRWLSSETEDVKPSKTVTV
;
A
#
# COMPACT_ATOMS: atom_id res chain seq x y z
N MET A 1 -2.23 -1.25 5.64
CA MET A 1 -3.55 -0.82 6.19
C MET A 1 -3.35 -0.66 7.69
N LEU A 2 -3.50 0.54 8.27
CA LEU A 2 -3.04 0.77 9.64
C LEU A 2 -4.12 0.45 10.68
N CYS A 3 -3.91 -0.61 11.46
CA CYS A 3 -4.61 -0.78 12.72
C CYS A 3 -4.09 0.28 13.72
N ASN A 4 -4.78 1.42 13.81
CA ASN A 4 -4.36 2.55 14.63
C ASN A 4 -4.63 2.27 16.12
N LYS A 5 -3.56 2.17 16.91
CA LYS A 5 -3.56 1.81 18.35
C LYS A 5 -4.22 2.83 19.30
N ARG A 6 -4.87 3.89 18.80
CA ARG A 6 -5.49 4.93 19.65
C ARG A 6 -6.96 4.63 19.92
N SER A 7 -7.22 3.75 20.88
CA SER A 7 -8.53 3.66 21.55
C SER A 7 -8.36 3.56 23.06
N HIS A 8 -8.18 4.72 23.70
CA HIS A 8 -8.41 4.90 25.14
C HIS A 8 -9.66 5.79 25.31
N ARG A 9 -10.82 5.28 24.90
CA ARG A 9 -12.16 5.55 25.48
C ARG A 9 -13.26 4.99 24.57
N ASN A 10 -14.16 4.21 25.17
CA ASN A 10 -15.49 3.81 24.72
C ASN A 10 -15.62 2.63 23.72
N GLU A 11 -15.78 1.44 24.30
CA GLU A 11 -16.97 0.57 24.14
C GLU A 11 -17.34 0.02 22.75
N LYS A 12 -16.36 -0.18 21.86
CA LYS A 12 -16.52 -1.06 20.68
C LYS A 12 -15.31 -1.97 20.52
N PRO A 13 -15.48 -3.25 20.14
CA PRO A 13 -14.34 -4.11 19.82
C PRO A 13 -13.56 -3.47 18.67
N ALA A 14 -12.25 -3.30 18.86
CA ALA A 14 -11.37 -2.89 17.79
C ALA A 14 -11.28 -4.04 16.78
N HIS A 15 -11.55 -3.77 15.51
CA HIS A 15 -11.35 -4.72 14.42
C HIS A 15 -10.11 -4.30 13.63
N CYS A 16 -9.20 -5.24 13.40
CA CYS A 16 -8.12 -5.04 12.43
C CYS A 16 -8.51 -5.74 11.14
N ASN A 17 -8.71 -4.96 10.09
CA ASN A 17 -8.91 -5.49 8.74
C ASN A 17 -7.53 -5.79 8.15
N GLU A 18 -7.03 -7.01 8.35
CA GLU A 18 -5.78 -7.47 7.74
C GLU A 18 -6.05 -8.05 6.33
N GLU A 19 -5.15 -7.76 5.39
CA GLU A 19 -5.13 -8.44 4.09
C GLU A 19 -4.53 -9.86 4.26
N PRO A 20 -4.90 -10.80 3.38
CA PRO A 20 -4.47 -12.20 3.49
C PRO A 20 -3.00 -12.39 3.09
N SER A 21 -2.39 -11.38 2.48
CA SER A 21 -1.04 -11.44 1.91
C SER A 21 -0.22 -10.25 2.37
N ARG A 22 0.99 -10.52 2.86
CA ARG A 22 1.95 -9.49 3.26
C ARG A 22 3.03 -9.35 2.21
N TYR A 23 3.35 -8.11 1.87
CA TYR A 23 4.32 -7.79 0.84
C TYR A 23 5.45 -6.95 1.41
N VAL A 24 6.66 -7.20 0.92
CA VAL A 24 7.75 -6.26 1.14
C VAL A 24 7.45 -5.00 0.33
N LEU A 25 7.61 -3.82 0.94
CA LEU A 25 7.31 -2.54 0.30
C LEU A 25 8.01 -2.39 -1.07
N PHE A 26 9.25 -2.85 -1.18
CA PHE A 26 10.01 -2.82 -2.43
C PHE A 26 9.37 -3.68 -3.52
N ASP A 27 9.02 -4.92 -3.21
CA ASP A 27 8.40 -5.86 -4.16
C ASP A 27 6.99 -5.41 -4.56
N LEU A 28 6.26 -4.79 -3.62
CA LEU A 28 4.94 -4.20 -3.88
C LEU A 28 5.03 -3.04 -4.87
N VAL A 29 5.99 -2.12 -4.68
CA VAL A 29 6.20 -1.02 -5.62
C VAL A 29 6.63 -1.56 -6.97
N GLN A 30 7.53 -2.54 -7.01
CA GLN A 30 7.94 -3.19 -8.26
C GLN A 30 6.74 -3.79 -9.00
N TYR A 31 5.81 -4.42 -8.29
CA TYR A 31 4.58 -4.96 -8.85
C TYR A 31 3.67 -3.87 -9.42
N ILE A 32 3.46 -2.75 -8.72
CA ILE A 32 2.67 -1.62 -9.22
C ILE A 32 3.24 -1.09 -10.55
N PHE A 33 4.56 -0.92 -10.63
CA PHE A 33 5.22 -0.46 -11.86
C PHE A 33 5.15 -1.50 -12.99
N ALA A 34 5.23 -2.80 -12.66
CA ALA A 34 5.05 -3.88 -13.61
C ALA A 34 3.63 -3.89 -14.20
N VAL A 35 2.59 -3.76 -13.36
CA VAL A 35 1.19 -3.66 -13.80
C VAL A 35 0.95 -2.39 -14.62
N ALA A 36 1.58 -1.27 -14.25
CA ALA A 36 1.46 -0.01 -15.00
C ALA A 36 2.27 0.02 -16.31
N HIS A 37 3.13 -0.99 -16.57
CA HIS A 37 4.10 -1.05 -17.67
C HIS A 37 4.95 0.23 -17.77
N ARG A 38 5.46 0.72 -16.64
CA ARG A 38 6.37 1.87 -16.58
C ARG A 38 7.76 1.41 -16.14
N PRO A 39 8.84 2.00 -16.69
CA PRO A 39 10.20 1.67 -16.24
C PRO A 39 10.35 2.00 -14.75
N PHE A 40 10.87 1.04 -13.98
CA PHE A 40 11.10 1.18 -12.55
C PHE A 40 12.55 1.53 -12.27
N LEU A 41 12.80 2.69 -11.65
CA LEU A 41 14.11 3.14 -11.23
C LEU A 41 14.09 3.37 -9.71
N ALA A 42 14.57 2.39 -8.96
CA ALA A 42 14.69 2.51 -7.51
C ALA A 42 16.00 3.21 -7.13
N TYR A 43 15.92 4.21 -6.26
CA TYR A 43 17.07 4.90 -5.70
C TYR A 43 16.93 5.03 -4.18
N PRO A 44 17.98 4.72 -3.40
CA PRO A 44 17.92 4.88 -1.95
C PRO A 44 17.98 6.37 -1.58
N LEU A 45 16.90 6.87 -0.98
CA LEU A 45 16.83 8.21 -0.41
C LEU A 45 16.93 8.13 1.11
N PRO A 46 17.83 8.90 1.76
CA PRO A 46 17.87 8.91 3.21
C PRO A 46 16.58 9.51 3.78
N HIS A 47 16.11 8.93 4.87
CA HIS A 47 14.80 9.22 5.44
C HIS A 47 14.60 10.71 5.76
N PHE A 48 15.61 11.36 6.33
CA PHE A 48 15.54 12.80 6.65
C PHE A 48 15.36 13.66 5.39
N ALA A 49 16.06 13.33 4.28
CA ALA A 49 15.94 14.11 3.05
C ALA A 49 14.53 13.97 2.45
N TYR A 50 13.95 12.78 2.54
CA TYR A 50 12.58 12.53 2.09
C TYR A 50 11.53 13.23 2.97
N GLN A 51 11.75 13.32 4.29
CA GLN A 51 10.92 14.12 5.19
C GLN A 51 11.00 15.63 4.88
N TRP A 52 12.19 16.15 4.56
CA TRP A 52 12.35 17.55 4.16
C TRP A 52 11.60 17.86 2.86
N LEU A 53 11.63 16.97 1.88
CA LEU A 53 10.81 17.10 0.67
C LEU A 53 9.32 17.15 1.01
N GLY A 54 8.84 16.25 1.88
CA GLY A 54 7.46 16.27 2.36
C GLY A 54 7.06 17.62 2.98
N ARG A 55 7.96 18.23 3.77
CA ARG A 55 7.73 19.57 4.36
C ARG A 55 7.64 20.68 3.32
N LEU A 56 8.42 20.60 2.24
CA LEU A 56 8.35 21.58 1.14
C LEU A 56 7.00 21.49 0.40
N PHE A 57 6.49 20.27 0.18
CA PHE A 57 5.19 20.08 -0.45
C PHE A 57 4.01 20.51 0.44
N GLU A 58 4.12 20.35 1.76
CA GLU A 58 3.12 20.82 2.74
C GLU A 58 2.94 22.33 2.76
N MET A 59 3.94 23.11 2.34
CA MET A 59 3.85 24.57 2.32
C MET A 59 2.95 25.09 1.20
N SER A 60 2.58 24.24 0.24
CA SER A 60 1.68 24.63 -0.84
C SER A 60 0.21 24.68 -0.38
N PRO A 61 -0.60 25.63 -0.87
CA PRO A 61 -2.02 25.75 -0.52
C PRO A 61 -2.91 24.71 -1.21
N PHE A 62 -2.34 23.86 -2.07
CA PHE A 62 -3.04 22.78 -2.77
C PHE A 62 -2.94 21.49 -1.98
N GLU A 63 -3.83 20.52 -2.26
CA GLU A 63 -3.73 19.20 -1.65
C GLU A 63 -2.38 18.54 -2.01
N PRO A 64 -1.47 18.37 -1.03
CA PRO A 64 -0.14 17.88 -1.32
C PRO A 64 -0.18 16.36 -1.57
N TRP A 65 0.46 15.91 -2.65
CA TRP A 65 0.58 14.47 -2.92
C TRP A 65 1.47 13.73 -1.91
N THR A 66 2.43 14.45 -1.32
CA THR A 66 3.41 13.95 -0.35
C THR A 66 3.46 14.85 0.88
N THR A 67 3.15 14.29 2.05
CA THR A 67 3.22 14.95 3.37
C THR A 67 4.20 14.19 4.26
N ARG A 68 4.70 14.84 5.31
CA ARG A 68 5.58 14.22 6.32
C ARG A 68 4.92 13.01 6.96
N ASP A 69 3.63 13.13 7.32
CA ASP A 69 2.86 12.01 7.86
C ASP A 69 2.82 10.83 6.87
N LYS A 70 2.61 11.11 5.58
CA LYS A 70 2.59 10.07 4.55
C LYS A 70 3.95 9.39 4.38
N VAL A 71 5.05 10.15 4.46
CA VAL A 71 6.40 9.60 4.42
C VAL A 71 6.62 8.63 5.57
N GLU A 72 6.36 9.04 6.81
CA GLU A 72 6.53 8.20 7.99
C GLU A 72 5.62 6.96 7.91
N ARG A 73 4.36 7.17 7.53
CA ARG A 73 3.35 6.12 7.40
C ARG A 73 3.73 5.01 6.41
N VAL A 74 4.37 5.36 5.30
CA VAL A 74 4.81 4.37 4.29
C VAL A 74 6.00 3.54 4.79
N HIS A 75 6.83 4.10 5.68
CA HIS A 75 7.99 3.39 6.23
C HIS A 75 7.68 2.58 7.50
N ILE A 76 6.50 2.80 8.11
CA ILE A 76 6.05 2.00 9.24
C ILE A 76 5.51 0.66 8.73
N THR A 77 6.01 -0.44 9.30
CA THR A 77 5.53 -1.79 8.97
C THR A 77 4.16 -2.04 9.60
N ASP A 78 3.26 -2.68 8.84
CA ASP A 78 1.99 -3.15 9.37
C ASP A 78 2.22 -4.22 10.45
N MET A 79 1.61 -4.03 11.61
CA MET A 79 1.75 -4.91 12.78
C MET A 79 0.71 -6.03 12.72
N THR A 80 1.08 -7.20 13.21
CA THR A 80 0.23 -8.39 13.27
C THR A 80 -0.40 -8.46 14.65
N LEU A 81 -1.73 -8.48 14.72
CA LEU A 81 -2.42 -8.57 16.01
C LEU A 81 -3.33 -9.80 16.03
N PRO A 82 -2.80 -10.99 16.35
CA PRO A 82 -3.54 -12.25 16.27
C PRO A 82 -4.68 -12.38 17.29
N HIS A 83 -4.77 -11.46 18.25
CA HIS A 83 -5.80 -11.46 19.29
C HIS A 83 -7.04 -10.64 18.91
N LEU A 84 -7.03 -9.95 17.76
CA LEU A 84 -8.15 -9.13 17.31
C LEU A 84 -8.98 -9.90 16.28
N PRO A 85 -10.31 -9.77 16.33
CA PRO A 85 -11.20 -10.40 15.36
C PRO A 85 -10.95 -9.87 13.95
N GLY A 86 -10.86 -10.80 13.00
CA GLY A 86 -10.44 -10.56 11.62
C GLY A 86 -11.60 -10.24 10.67
N LEU A 87 -11.28 -10.18 9.38
CA LEU A 87 -12.29 -9.97 8.32
C LEU A 87 -13.20 -11.20 8.16
N GLU A 88 -12.67 -12.38 8.48
CA GLU A 88 -13.33 -13.66 8.42
C GLU A 88 -14.51 -13.73 9.41
N ASP A 89 -14.38 -13.12 10.58
CA ASP A 89 -15.42 -13.06 11.62
C ASP A 89 -16.64 -12.22 11.17
N LEU A 90 -16.44 -11.33 10.20
CA LEU A 90 -17.50 -10.52 9.57
C LEU A 90 -18.18 -11.25 8.40
N GLY A 91 -17.74 -12.47 8.07
CA GLY A 91 -18.25 -13.25 6.93
C GLY A 91 -17.79 -12.74 5.57
N ILE A 92 -16.75 -11.90 5.53
CA ILE A 92 -16.20 -11.33 4.29
C ILE A 92 -14.88 -12.02 3.98
N GLN A 93 -14.80 -12.66 2.82
CA GLN A 93 -13.54 -13.23 2.34
C GLN A 93 -12.64 -12.10 1.80
N ALA A 94 -11.43 -12.00 2.33
CA ALA A 94 -10.47 -11.03 1.83
C ALA A 94 -10.02 -11.40 0.40
N THR A 95 -10.14 -10.45 -0.52
CA THR A 95 -9.72 -10.65 -1.92
C THR A 95 -8.26 -10.22 -2.07
N PRO A 96 -7.41 -11.04 -2.74
CA PRO A 96 -6.01 -10.69 -2.92
C PRO A 96 -5.83 -9.52 -3.90
N LEU A 97 -4.80 -8.71 -3.66
CA LEU A 97 -4.50 -7.49 -4.41
C LEU A 97 -4.33 -7.74 -5.92
N GLU A 98 -3.76 -8.87 -6.32
CA GLU A 98 -3.46 -9.17 -7.72
C GLU A 98 -4.72 -9.23 -8.60
N LEU A 99 -5.86 -9.68 -8.03
CA LEU A 99 -7.13 -9.75 -8.76
C LEU A 99 -7.73 -8.37 -9.01
N LYS A 100 -7.43 -7.38 -8.17
CA LYS A 100 -8.02 -6.04 -8.21
C LYS A 100 -7.08 -4.93 -8.68
N ALA A 101 -5.77 -5.20 -8.72
CA ALA A 101 -4.77 -4.22 -9.13
C ALA A 101 -5.01 -3.66 -10.54
N ILE A 102 -5.44 -4.50 -11.49
CA ILE A 102 -5.66 -4.08 -12.88
C ILE A 102 -6.77 -3.05 -13.00
N GLU A 103 -7.88 -3.21 -12.27
CA GLU A 103 -9.04 -2.32 -12.34
C GLU A 103 -8.64 -0.88 -11.97
N VAL A 104 -7.81 -0.74 -10.94
CA VAL A 104 -7.35 0.56 -10.43
C VAL A 104 -6.22 1.13 -11.29
N LEU A 105 -5.23 0.31 -11.66
CA LEU A 105 -4.02 0.78 -12.35
C LEU A 105 -4.18 0.94 -13.86
N ARG A 106 -5.29 0.49 -14.45
CA ARG A 106 -5.56 0.65 -15.90
C ARG A 106 -5.49 2.11 -16.36
N ARG A 107 -5.90 3.06 -15.51
CA ARG A 107 -5.83 4.51 -15.79
C ARG A 107 -4.39 5.01 -16.02
N HIS A 108 -3.39 4.36 -15.44
CA HIS A 108 -1.99 4.79 -15.49
C HIS A 108 -1.17 4.16 -16.64
N ARG A 109 -1.75 3.17 -17.33
CA ARG A 109 -1.12 2.53 -18.49
C ARG A 109 -1.11 3.46 -19.70
N THR A 110 -0.06 3.38 -20.50
CA THR A 110 -0.03 4.03 -21.83
C THR A 110 -0.93 3.29 -22.80
N TYR A 111 -1.41 3.98 -23.84
CA TYR A 111 -2.27 3.41 -24.88
C TYR A 111 -1.75 2.07 -25.46
N ARG A 112 -0.43 1.96 -25.68
CA ARG A 112 0.23 0.73 -26.16
C ARG A 112 -0.02 -0.51 -25.30
N TRP A 113 -0.20 -0.34 -23.99
CA TRP A 113 -0.33 -1.43 -23.01
C TRP A 113 -1.74 -1.47 -22.37
N LEU A 114 -2.70 -0.72 -22.90
CA LEU A 114 -4.04 -0.62 -22.31
C LEU A 114 -4.85 -1.92 -22.41
N SER A 115 -4.55 -2.73 -23.43
CA SER A 115 -5.17 -4.03 -23.71
C SER A 115 -4.29 -5.22 -23.32
N SER A 116 -3.14 -5.02 -22.66
CA SER A 116 -2.32 -6.15 -22.22
C SER A 116 -3.01 -6.93 -21.11
N GLU A 117 -2.90 -8.25 -21.19
CA GLU A 117 -3.50 -9.17 -20.23
C GLU A 117 -2.79 -9.10 -18.88
N THR A 118 -3.54 -9.40 -17.82
CA THR A 118 -3.05 -9.31 -16.44
C THR A 118 -2.11 -10.45 -16.08
N GLU A 119 -2.23 -11.58 -16.80
CA GLU A 119 -1.50 -12.83 -16.54
C GLU A 119 0.00 -12.72 -16.88
N ASP A 120 0.38 -11.75 -17.72
CA ASP A 120 1.76 -11.49 -18.09
C ASP A 120 2.59 -10.90 -16.92
N VAL A 121 1.93 -10.39 -15.88
CA VAL A 121 2.60 -9.76 -14.74
C VAL A 121 2.86 -10.78 -13.65
N LYS A 122 4.14 -11.07 -13.41
CA LYS A 122 4.56 -11.98 -12.33
C LYS A 122 4.02 -11.48 -10.97
N PRO A 123 3.35 -12.34 -10.18
CA PRO A 123 2.86 -11.96 -8.86
C PRO A 123 4.03 -11.58 -7.94
N SER A 124 3.77 -10.67 -7.02
CA SER A 124 4.80 -10.18 -6.09
C SER A 124 5.10 -11.23 -5.01
N LYS A 125 6.30 -11.17 -4.44
CA LYS A 125 6.70 -12.15 -3.41
C LYS A 125 5.98 -11.82 -2.10
N THR A 126 5.28 -12.81 -1.57
CA THR A 126 4.64 -12.72 -0.27
C THR A 126 5.61 -13.10 0.84
N VAL A 127 5.47 -12.46 2.00
CA VAL A 127 6.19 -12.80 3.22
C VAL A 127 5.23 -13.53 4.16
N THR A 128 5.44 -14.82 4.33
CA THR A 128 4.77 -15.61 5.37
C THR A 128 5.58 -15.52 6.65
N VAL A 129 4.95 -15.10 7.76
CA VAL A 129 5.52 -15.18 9.13
C VAL A 129 4.70 -16.18 9.92
#